data_AF-A0A2D6KX68-F1
#
_entry.id   AF-A0A2D6KX68-F1
#
_cell.length_a   1.000
_cell.length_b   1.000
_cell.length_c   1.000
_cell.angle_alpha   90.00
_cell.angle_beta   90.00
_cell.angle_gamma   90.00
#
_symmetry.space_group_name_H-M   'P 1'
#
loop_
_entity.id
_entity.type
_entity.pdbx_description
1 polymer ?
#
loop_
_entity_poly.entity_id
_entity_poly.type
_entity_poly.pdbx_seq_one_letter_code
_entity_poly.pdbx_strand_id
1 'polypeptide(L)'
;MKMYIKDGNEGSRKQTISLTSENILKYLITEDDKINTLITCKGSEFNFITTDHAVYEALGSIKAYDPFKLNKLTKFFEVVKVVSFVNVFKKDKPILKEKRVEELRNKTIKLQNSDGGEKNDN
;
A
#
# COMPACT_ATOMS: atom_id res chain seq x y z
N MET A 1 4.38 2.35 12.49
CA MET A 1 3.70 3.43 13.23
C MET A 1 2.23 3.40 12.83
N LYS A 2 1.30 3.26 13.78
CA LYS A 2 -0.16 3.20 13.50
C LYS A 2 -0.72 4.63 13.58
N MET A 3 -1.34 5.11 12.50
CA MET A 3 -2.11 6.36 12.51
C MET A 3 -3.56 6.05 12.92
N TYR A 4 -4.08 6.77 13.91
CA TYR A 4 -5.51 6.75 14.27
C TYR A 4 -6.12 8.11 13.89
N ILE A 5 -7.11 8.10 13.01
CA ILE A 5 -7.93 9.28 12.71
C ILE A 5 -9.31 9.03 13.31
N LYS A 6 -9.75 9.93 14.19
CA LYS A 6 -11.07 9.88 14.85
C LYS A 6 -12.11 10.45 13.89
N ASP A 7 -12.97 9.61 13.32
CA ASP A 7 -14.16 10.06 12.60
C ASP A 7 -15.39 9.93 13.50
N GLY A 8 -16.02 11.04 13.85
CA GLY A 8 -17.23 11.09 14.67
C GLY A 8 -18.49 10.81 13.84
N ASN A 9 -18.98 9.57 13.85
CA ASN A 9 -20.41 9.27 13.76
C ASN A 9 -20.67 7.80 14.15
N GLU A 10 -21.75 7.55 14.90
CA GLU A 10 -22.15 6.24 15.41
C GLU A 10 -23.00 5.48 14.38
N GLY A 11 -22.34 4.58 13.65
CA GLY A 11 -22.92 3.56 12.78
C GLY A 11 -21.76 2.68 12.32
N SER A 12 -21.72 1.42 12.77
CA SER A 12 -20.66 0.41 12.54
C SER A 12 -19.36 0.98 11.95
N ARG A 13 -18.52 1.61 12.79
CA ARG A 13 -17.26 2.24 12.35
C ARG A 13 -16.40 1.21 11.62
N LYS A 14 -16.35 1.31 10.29
CA LYS A 14 -15.40 0.55 9.47
C LYS A 14 -14.00 0.80 10.00
N GLN A 15 -13.21 -0.26 10.15
CA GLN A 15 -11.84 -0.13 10.62
C GLN A 15 -11.01 0.62 9.57
N THR A 16 -10.23 1.59 10.01
CA THR A 16 -9.32 2.33 9.13
C THR A 16 -7.98 1.60 9.02
N ILE A 17 -7.58 1.26 7.79
CA ILE A 17 -6.30 0.63 7.48
C ILE A 17 -5.42 1.64 6.76
N SER A 18 -4.24 1.91 7.32
CA SER A 18 -3.22 2.72 6.66
C SER A 18 -2.36 1.85 5.74
N LEU A 19 -2.31 2.18 4.45
CA LEU A 19 -1.45 1.50 3.48
C LEU A 19 -0.07 2.15 3.42
N THR A 20 0.97 1.33 3.54
CA THR A 20 2.37 1.80 3.39
C THR A 20 2.82 1.73 1.94
N SER A 21 3.94 2.39 1.62
CA SER A 21 4.57 2.34 0.29
C SER A 21 4.86 0.89 -0.14
N GLU A 22 5.25 0.02 0.78
CA GLU A 22 5.48 -1.41 0.52
C GLU A 22 4.19 -2.15 0.13
N ASN A 23 3.07 -1.88 0.83
CA ASN A 23 1.77 -2.47 0.50
C ASN A 23 1.28 -1.99 -0.87
N ILE A 24 1.44 -0.70 -1.16
CA ILE A 24 1.05 -0.10 -2.44
C ILE A 24 1.88 -0.71 -3.56
N LEU A 25 3.22 -0.76 -3.39
CA LEU A 25 4.10 -1.36 -4.38
C LEU A 25 3.73 -2.82 -4.64
N LYS A 26 3.55 -3.64 -3.59
CA LYS A 26 3.10 -5.05 -3.72
C LYS A 26 1.81 -5.15 -4.53
N TYR A 27 0.79 -4.37 -4.17
CA TYR A 27 -0.46 -4.34 -4.91
C TYR A 27 -0.27 -3.96 -6.38
N LEU A 28 0.59 -2.99 -6.71
CA LEU A 28 0.74 -2.52 -8.08
C LEU A 28 1.53 -3.47 -9.00
N ILE A 29 2.48 -4.24 -8.45
CA ILE A 29 3.44 -5.04 -9.25
C ILE A 29 3.35 -6.55 -9.03
N THR A 30 2.45 -7.03 -8.17
CA THR A 30 2.29 -8.48 -7.92
C THR A 30 0.84 -8.93 -8.11
N GLU A 31 0.65 -10.24 -8.27
CA GLU A 31 -0.66 -10.89 -8.25
C GLU A 31 -0.95 -11.55 -6.89
N ASP A 32 -0.54 -10.88 -5.80
CA ASP A 32 -0.87 -11.39 -4.47
C ASP A 32 -2.38 -11.28 -4.22
N ASP A 33 -3.05 -12.43 -4.18
CA ASP A 33 -4.50 -12.52 -4.02
C ASP A 33 -5.00 -11.89 -2.71
N LYS A 34 -4.22 -11.97 -1.63
CA LYS A 34 -4.62 -11.41 -0.32
C LYS A 34 -4.68 -9.89 -0.41
N ILE A 35 -3.63 -9.25 -0.91
CA ILE A 35 -3.58 -7.78 -1.01
C ILE A 35 -4.51 -7.26 -2.12
N ASN A 36 -4.64 -8.01 -3.21
CA ASN A 36 -5.58 -7.71 -4.28
C ASN A 36 -7.02 -7.72 -3.76
N THR A 37 -7.41 -8.77 -3.04
CA THR A 37 -8.75 -8.91 -2.44
C THR A 37 -8.97 -7.84 -1.37
N LEU A 38 -7.98 -7.59 -0.52
CA LEU A 38 -8.08 -6.59 0.54
C LEU A 38 -8.40 -5.20 -0.03
N ILE A 39 -7.65 -4.75 -1.03
CA ILE A 39 -7.81 -3.41 -1.60
C ILE A 39 -9.02 -3.36 -2.54
N THR A 40 -9.23 -4.37 -3.37
CA THR A 40 -10.23 -4.34 -4.45
C THR A 40 -11.64 -4.66 -3.95
N CYS A 41 -11.79 -5.67 -3.08
CA CYS A 41 -13.09 -6.23 -2.70
C CYS A 41 -13.56 -5.70 -1.34
N LYS A 42 -12.63 -5.50 -0.40
CA LYS A 42 -12.99 -5.13 0.99
C LYS A 42 -13.05 -3.62 1.25
N GLY A 43 -13.09 -2.79 0.21
CA GLY A 43 -13.36 -1.35 0.35
C GLY A 43 -14.73 -1.04 0.94
N SER A 44 -15.67 -1.98 0.89
CA SER A 44 -16.96 -1.90 1.59
C SER A 44 -16.84 -2.21 3.09
N GLU A 45 -15.79 -2.90 3.55
CA GLU A 45 -15.60 -3.31 4.95
C GLU A 45 -14.61 -2.41 5.71
N PHE A 46 -13.59 -1.89 5.01
CA PHE A 46 -12.50 -1.09 5.58
C PHE A 46 -12.41 0.28 4.93
N ASN A 47 -11.98 1.27 5.71
CA ASN A 47 -11.57 2.56 5.19
C ASN A 47 -10.07 2.53 4.94
N PHE A 48 -9.64 2.50 3.68
CA PHE A 48 -8.21 2.58 3.36
C PHE A 48 -7.75 4.03 3.31
N ILE A 49 -6.63 4.32 3.94
CA ILE A 49 -5.99 5.63 3.89
C ILE A 49 -4.50 5.49 3.58
N THR A 50 -3.95 6.45 2.85
CA THR A 50 -2.50 6.58 2.67
C THR A 50 -2.11 8.03 2.48
N THR A 51 -0.80 8.29 2.36
CA THR A 51 -0.30 9.61 1.98
C THR A 51 0.14 9.65 0.53
N ASP A 52 0.04 10.81 -0.08
CA ASP A 52 0.59 11.08 -1.42
C ASP A 52 2.10 10.77 -1.52
N HIS A 53 2.86 10.94 -0.43
CA HIS A 53 4.25 10.52 -0.34
C HIS A 53 4.43 9.00 -0.43
N ALA A 54 3.57 8.21 0.22
CA ALA A 54 3.65 6.75 0.13
C ALA A 54 3.32 6.24 -1.29
N VAL A 55 2.37 6.90 -1.96
CA VAL A 55 2.08 6.65 -3.38
C VAL A 55 3.28 7.02 -4.25
N TYR A 56 3.90 8.17 -4.01
CA TYR A 56 5.12 8.61 -4.71
C TYR A 56 6.28 7.62 -4.55
N GLU A 57 6.57 7.17 -3.33
CA GLU A 57 7.62 6.18 -3.07
C GLU A 57 7.34 4.86 -3.79
N ALA A 58 6.10 4.37 -3.77
CA ALA A 58 5.72 3.14 -4.45
C ALA A 58 5.87 3.27 -5.97
N LEU A 59 5.28 4.30 -6.59
CA LEU A 59 5.37 4.52 -8.03
C LEU A 59 6.80 4.74 -8.51
N GLY A 60 7.60 5.52 -7.76
CA GLY A 60 9.01 5.75 -8.07
C GLY A 60 9.90 4.52 -7.89
N SER A 61 9.40 3.45 -7.28
CA SER A 61 10.11 2.18 -7.08
C SER A 61 9.78 1.12 -8.14
N ILE A 62 8.83 1.39 -9.03
CA ILE A 62 8.46 0.51 -10.14
C ILE A 62 9.57 0.53 -11.20
N LYS A 63 9.91 -0.63 -11.72
CA LYS A 63 10.89 -0.84 -12.79
C LYS A 63 10.18 -1.24 -14.08
N ALA A 64 10.83 -0.99 -15.21
CA ALA A 64 10.23 -1.26 -16.53
C ALA A 64 9.84 -2.72 -16.77
N TYR A 65 10.49 -3.66 -16.07
CA TYR A 65 10.20 -5.09 -16.14
C TYR A 65 9.12 -5.56 -15.14
N ASP A 66 8.63 -4.68 -14.27
CA ASP A 66 7.57 -5.05 -13.33
C ASP A 66 6.23 -5.16 -14.08
N PRO A 67 5.34 -6.10 -13.71
CA PRO A 67 4.05 -6.28 -14.35
C PRO A 67 3.02 -5.26 -13.84
N PHE A 68 3.36 -3.97 -13.95
CA PHE A 68 2.49 -2.87 -13.53
C PHE A 68 1.23 -2.81 -14.38
N LYS A 69 0.07 -2.69 -13.72
CA LYS A 69 -1.23 -2.58 -14.40
C LYS A 69 -1.93 -1.28 -14.01
N LEU A 70 -2.19 -0.41 -15.00
CA LEU A 70 -2.83 0.89 -14.79
C LEU A 70 -4.24 0.78 -14.17
N ASN A 71 -4.98 -0.28 -14.49
CA ASN A 71 -6.30 -0.53 -13.92
C ASN A 71 -6.23 -0.74 -12.39
N LYS A 72 -5.19 -1.38 -11.86
CA LYS A 72 -4.97 -1.52 -10.42
C LYS A 72 -4.72 -0.17 -9.78
N LEU A 73 -3.89 0.67 -10.39
CA LEU A 73 -3.68 2.04 -9.90
C LEU A 73 -4.98 2.86 -9.91
N THR A 74 -5.80 2.71 -10.94
CA THR A 74 -7.11 3.37 -11.04
C THR A 74 -8.02 2.92 -9.90
N LYS A 75 -8.12 1.59 -9.68
CA LYS A 75 -8.93 1.03 -8.60
C LYS A 75 -8.42 1.45 -7.22
N PHE A 76 -7.11 1.54 -7.04
CA PHE A 76 -6.49 2.04 -5.82
C PHE A 76 -6.99 3.46 -5.49
N PHE A 77 -6.99 4.37 -6.45
CA PHE A 77 -7.49 5.74 -6.21
C PHE A 77 -9.00 5.82 -6.02
N GLU A 78 -9.77 4.86 -6.54
CA GLU A 78 -11.21 4.76 -6.29
C GLU A 78 -11.52 4.40 -4.82
N VAL A 79 -10.72 3.52 -4.21
CA VAL A 79 -11.02 2.93 -2.89
C VAL A 79 -10.18 3.48 -1.74
N VAL A 80 -9.00 4.05 -2.02
CA VAL A 80 -8.06 4.52 -1.00
C VAL A 80 -8.10 6.03 -0.87
N LYS A 81 -8.39 6.52 0.33
CA LYS A 81 -8.27 7.96 0.66
C LYS A 81 -6.79 8.36 0.67
N VAL A 82 -6.37 9.16 -0.30
CA VAL A 82 -5.02 9.74 -0.33
C VAL A 82 -5.03 11.10 0.34
N VAL A 83 -4.22 11.28 1.39
CA VAL A 83 -4.08 12.56 2.09
C VAL A 83 -2.70 13.19 1.84
N SER A 84 -2.61 14.52 1.99
CA SER A 84 -1.35 15.23 1.82
C SER A 84 -0.38 14.94 2.96
N PHE A 85 0.81 14.42 2.62
CA PHE A 85 1.89 14.17 3.58
C PHE A 85 2.29 15.45 4.32
N VAL A 86 2.44 16.57 3.61
CA VAL A 86 2.83 17.86 4.22
C VAL A 86 1.77 18.31 5.22
N ASN A 87 0.49 18.15 4.88
CA ASN A 87 -0.60 18.56 5.77
C ASN A 87 -0.68 17.70 7.03
N VAL A 88 -0.39 16.40 6.92
CA VAL A 88 -0.42 15.44 8.04
C VAL A 88 0.83 15.54 8.91
N PHE A 89 2.01 15.56 8.31
CA PHE A 89 3.28 15.47 9.03
C PHE A 89 3.96 16.83 9.27
N LYS A 90 3.40 17.92 8.73
CA LYS A 90 3.91 19.30 8.87
C LYS A 90 5.39 19.42 8.48
N LYS A 91 5.81 18.66 7.48
CA LYS A 91 7.19 18.61 6.98
C LYS A 91 7.19 18.38 5.48
N ASP A 92 8.26 18.80 4.82
CA ASP A 92 8.45 18.60 3.40
C ASP A 92 8.58 17.11 3.05
N LYS A 93 8.14 16.77 1.84
CA LYS A 93 8.27 15.41 1.30
C LYS A 93 9.76 15.11 1.07
N PRO A 94 10.29 14.04 1.68
CA PRO A 94 11.64 13.57 1.36
C PRO A 94 11.79 13.25 -0.13
N ILE A 95 12.97 13.53 -0.69
CA ILE A 95 13.33 13.07 -2.03
C ILE A 95 13.52 11.54 -1.98
N LEU A 96 12.97 10.84 -2.96
CA LEU A 96 13.17 9.40 -3.09
C LEU A 96 14.63 9.10 -3.46
N LYS A 97 15.33 8.42 -2.56
CA LYS A 97 16.73 7.99 -2.76
C LYS A 97 16.78 6.54 -3.24
N GLU A 98 17.83 6.17 -3.98
CA GLU A 98 18.05 4.80 -4.49
C GLU A 98 17.99 3.75 -3.37
N LYS A 99 18.67 4.00 -2.25
CA LYS A 99 18.61 3.13 -1.07
C LYS A 99 17.18 2.84 -0.60
N ARG A 100 16.31 3.87 -0.62
CA ARG A 100 14.91 3.71 -0.22
C ARG A 100 14.13 2.86 -1.24
N VAL A 101 14.41 3.02 -2.53
CA VAL A 101 13.85 2.17 -3.59
C VAL A 101 14.25 0.71 -3.38
N GLU A 102 15.53 0.44 -3.11
CA GLU A 102 16.01 -0.93 -2.84
C GLU A 102 15.35 -1.53 -1.60
N GLU A 103 15.23 -0.76 -0.51
CA GLU A 103 14.53 -1.20 0.70
C GLU A 103 13.08 -1.59 0.43
N LEU A 104 12.35 -0.79 -0.34
CA LEU A 104 10.96 -1.06 -0.71
C LEU A 104 10.85 -2.35 -1.51
N ARG A 105 11.69 -2.51 -2.54
CA ARG A 105 11.69 -3.70 -3.41
C ARG A 105 12.06 -4.96 -2.62
N ASN A 106 13.08 -4.90 -1.78
CA ASN A 106 13.50 -6.04 -0.95
C ASN A 106 12.39 -6.51 -0.01
N LYS A 107 11.61 -5.57 0.56
CA LYS A 107 10.46 -5.92 1.40
C LYS A 107 9.33 -6.52 0.58
N THR A 108 9.01 -5.96 -0.59
CA THR A 108 7.97 -6.49 -1.48
C THR A 108 8.28 -7.91 -1.95
N ILE A 109 9.53 -8.20 -2.33
CA ILE A 109 9.98 -9.54 -2.76
C ILE A 109 9.97 -10.53 -1.58
N LYS A 110 10.48 -10.14 -0.41
CA LYS A 110 10.42 -11.00 0.79
C LYS A 110 8.99 -11.35 1.19
N LEU A 111 8.07 -10.40 1.07
CA LEU A 111 6.64 -10.61 1.32
C LEU A 111 5.98 -11.55 0.29
N GLN A 112 6.58 -11.82 -0.87
CA GLN A 112 6.10 -12.86 -1.79
C GLN A 112 6.57 -14.25 -1.34
N ASN A 113 7.81 -14.38 -0.85
CA ASN A 113 8.38 -15.67 -0.47
C ASN A 113 7.85 -16.21 0.87
N SER A 114 7.42 -15.34 1.78
CA SER A 114 6.87 -15.77 3.08
C SER A 114 5.43 -16.28 3.02
N ASP A 115 4.68 -16.01 1.94
CA ASP A 115 3.31 -16.51 1.74
C ASP A 115 3.28 -17.87 1.02
N GLY A 116 4.44 -18.46 0.69
CA GLY A 116 4.58 -19.74 -0.06
C GLY A 116 5.32 -20.87 0.67
N GLY A 117 5.52 -20.77 1.99
CA GLY A 117 6.39 -21.65 2.78
C GLY A 117 5.67 -22.51 3.82
N GLU A 118 4.67 -23.29 3.43
CA GLU A 118 4.33 -24.55 4.12
C GLU A 118 4.20 -25.65 3.06
N LYS A 119 5.32 -26.31 2.76
CA LYS A 119 5.31 -27.67 2.23
C LYS A 119 6.17 -28.53 3.14
N ASN A 120 5.46 -29.46 3.78
CA ASN A 120 5.90 -30.50 4.70
C ASN A 120 7.15 -31.24 4.22
N ASP A 121 8.16 -31.30 5.08
CA ASP A 121 9.12 -32.40 5.06
C ASP A 121 8.55 -33.50 5.96
N ASN A 122 8.18 -34.62 5.34
CA ASN A 122 7.85 -35.89 5.97
C ASN A 122 8.87 -36.93 5.48
#